data_AF-A0A2C6KW34-F1
#
_entry.id   AF-A0A2C6KW34-F1
#
_cell.length_a   1.000
_cell.length_b   1.000
_cell.length_c   1.000
_cell.angle_alpha   90.00
_cell.angle_beta   90.00
_cell.angle_gamma   90.00
#
_symmetry.space_group_name_H-M   'P 1'
#
loop_
_entity.id
_entity.type
_entity.pdbx_description
1 polymer ?
#
loop_
_entity_poly.entity_id
_entity_poly.type
_entity_poly.pdbx_seq_one_letter_code
_entity_poly.pdbx_strand_id
1 'polypeptide(L)'
;MAFSLEELQRQFLAVQESTPVQALSESACVDIVMKLMKRKHFSLSTTLNGKEFVTPEYLTQEIRSYLVQHNGRVNVVEMATSLGMNPDTVTSKTEELVRKSKHLQLIGVDLISSFYFNTIAQEIAELLEERGQLGLGELCQKYSLPADVLRHEIQTRHGTSIQGELRENNTLTTPDFFRRVECVVRGSCLAACHPLSLHTLADLFNLPSDSVCTAATDLLRRGEISGKISSGIFTPSRYLDHQTD
;
A
#
# COMPACT_ATOMS: atom_id res chain seq x y z
N MET A 1 -25.56 -15.99 60.40
CA MET A 1 -26.80 -16.66 59.94
C MET A 1 -26.49 -17.24 58.57
N ALA A 2 -26.20 -18.53 58.50
CA ALA A 2 -26.00 -19.22 57.23
C ALA A 2 -27.36 -19.72 56.77
N PHE A 3 -27.84 -19.20 55.63
CA PHE A 3 -29.09 -19.65 55.03
C PHE A 3 -28.96 -21.12 54.60
N SER A 4 -29.97 -21.94 54.88
CA SER A 4 -30.00 -23.32 54.39
C SER A 4 -30.15 -23.33 52.87
N LEU A 5 -29.65 -24.37 52.20
CA LEU A 5 -29.74 -24.52 50.74
C LEU A 5 -31.21 -24.48 50.27
N GLU A 6 -32.12 -25.03 51.08
CA GLU A 6 -33.56 -25.07 50.82
C GLU A 6 -34.19 -23.68 50.90
N GLU A 7 -33.76 -22.84 51.85
CA GLU A 7 -34.19 -21.42 51.91
C GLU A 7 -33.75 -20.65 50.67
N LEU A 8 -32.50 -20.85 50.23
CA LEU A 8 -31.97 -20.20 49.03
C LEU A 8 -32.73 -20.62 47.77
N GLN A 9 -33.01 -21.92 47.63
CA GLN A 9 -33.81 -22.44 46.50
C GLN A 9 -35.24 -21.89 46.51
N ARG A 10 -35.86 -21.80 47.69
CA ARG A 10 -37.21 -21.24 47.83
C ARG A 10 -37.25 -19.75 47.52
N GLN A 11 -36.24 -18.98 47.94
CA GLN A 11 -36.13 -17.56 47.58
C GLN A 11 -35.88 -17.38 46.07
N PHE A 12 -35.05 -18.22 45.47
CA PHE A 12 -34.80 -18.17 44.03
C PHE A 12 -36.06 -18.47 43.20
N LEU A 13 -36.82 -19.52 43.57
CA LEU A 13 -38.10 -19.85 42.93
C LEU A 13 -39.12 -18.73 43.10
N ALA A 14 -39.23 -18.14 44.30
CA ALA A 14 -40.12 -17.01 44.55
C ALA A 14 -39.77 -15.77 43.71
N VAL A 15 -38.48 -15.52 43.46
CA VAL A 15 -38.01 -14.44 42.58
C VAL A 15 -38.28 -14.77 41.11
N GLN A 16 -38.15 -16.02 40.69
CA GLN A 16 -38.47 -16.43 39.30
C GLN A 16 -39.97 -16.43 39.00
N GLU A 17 -40.81 -16.78 39.97
CA GLU A 17 -42.28 -16.73 39.86
C GLU A 17 -42.84 -15.31 40.03
N SER A 18 -42.04 -14.39 40.58
CA SER A 18 -42.42 -12.98 40.63
C SER A 18 -42.46 -12.41 39.21
N THR A 19 -43.64 -11.96 38.78
CA THR A 19 -43.78 -11.26 37.51
C THR A 19 -42.97 -9.95 37.57
N PRO A 20 -42.09 -9.69 36.58
CA PRO A 20 -41.28 -8.47 36.58
C PRO A 20 -42.21 -7.25 36.61
N VAL A 21 -42.05 -6.42 37.63
CA VAL A 21 -42.95 -5.29 37.97
C VAL A 21 -43.07 -4.24 36.85
N GLN A 22 -42.17 -4.27 35.87
CA GLN A 22 -42.30 -3.59 34.58
C GLN A 22 -41.31 -4.22 33.59
N ALA A 23 -41.70 -5.30 32.92
CA ALA A 23 -40.98 -5.73 31.73
C ALA A 23 -41.25 -4.69 30.62
N LEU A 24 -40.24 -3.88 30.30
CA LEU A 24 -40.28 -3.08 29.09
C LEU A 24 -40.40 -4.04 27.90
N SER A 25 -41.47 -3.93 27.14
CA SER A 25 -41.58 -4.66 25.89
C SER A 25 -40.45 -4.24 24.95
N GLU A 26 -40.02 -5.15 24.08
CA GLU A 26 -38.97 -4.87 23.10
C GLU A 26 -39.31 -3.63 22.24
N SER A 27 -40.59 -3.48 21.88
CA SER A 27 -41.12 -2.28 21.20
C SER A 27 -40.97 -1.00 22.03
N ALA A 28 -41.22 -1.05 23.34
CA ALA A 28 -41.05 0.09 24.22
C ALA A 28 -39.58 0.48 24.38
N CYS A 29 -38.67 -0.50 24.43
CA CYS A 29 -37.22 -0.27 24.42
C CYS A 29 -36.78 0.44 23.13
N VAL A 30 -37.23 -0.02 21.97
CA VAL A 30 -36.92 0.62 20.67
C VAL A 30 -37.44 2.06 20.63
N ASP A 31 -38.66 2.31 21.10
CA ASP A 31 -39.24 3.65 21.14
C ASP A 31 -38.47 4.60 22.07
N ILE A 32 -37.99 4.10 23.22
CA ILE A 32 -37.15 4.88 24.15
C ILE A 32 -35.82 5.23 23.48
N VAL A 33 -35.16 4.27 22.84
CA VAL A 33 -33.90 4.50 22.11
C VAL A 33 -34.09 5.52 21.00
N MET A 34 -35.15 5.39 20.19
CA MET A 34 -35.48 6.34 19.11
C MET A 34 -35.79 7.75 19.64
N LYS A 35 -36.51 7.86 20.77
CA LYS A 35 -36.79 9.15 21.43
C LYS A 35 -35.51 9.81 21.95
N LEU A 36 -34.57 9.02 22.47
CA LEU A 36 -33.30 9.54 22.95
C LEU A 36 -32.35 9.93 21.81
N MET A 37 -32.36 9.19 20.68
CA MET A 37 -31.67 9.59 19.44
C MET A 37 -32.20 10.92 18.91
N LYS A 38 -33.54 11.13 18.90
CA LYS A 38 -34.16 12.41 18.50
C LYS A 38 -33.74 13.59 19.37
N ARG A 39 -33.44 13.35 20.66
CA ARG A 39 -32.94 14.38 21.58
C ARG A 39 -31.43 14.65 21.42
N LYS A 40 -30.75 14.05 20.43
CA LYS A 40 -29.32 14.24 20.07
C LYS A 40 -28.30 13.96 21.17
N HIS A 41 -28.66 13.24 22.24
CA HIS A 41 -27.69 12.92 23.30
C HIS A 41 -26.71 11.80 22.91
N PHE A 42 -27.06 10.97 21.92
CA PHE A 42 -26.19 9.91 21.40
C PHE A 42 -26.56 9.53 19.96
N SER A 43 -25.55 9.24 19.15
CA SER A 43 -25.68 8.77 17.78
C SER A 43 -25.49 7.26 17.75
N LEU A 44 -26.53 6.50 17.38
CA LEU A 44 -26.46 5.06 17.17
C LEU A 44 -26.70 4.77 15.69
N SER A 45 -25.92 3.86 15.11
CA SER A 45 -26.12 3.33 13.76
C SER A 45 -26.85 1.99 13.85
N THR A 46 -27.84 1.77 13.00
CA THR A 46 -28.57 0.49 12.97
C THR A 46 -27.94 -0.47 11.96
N THR A 47 -27.93 -1.77 12.28
CA THR A 47 -27.55 -2.82 11.31
C THR A 47 -28.60 -2.94 10.19
N LEU A 48 -28.24 -3.57 9.07
CA LEU A 48 -29.14 -3.80 7.93
C LEU A 48 -30.44 -4.50 8.32
N ASN A 49 -30.39 -5.32 9.37
CA ASN A 49 -31.54 -6.06 9.90
C ASN A 49 -32.46 -5.22 10.79
N GLY A 50 -32.10 -3.98 11.13
CA GLY A 50 -32.93 -3.10 11.96
C GLY A 50 -32.98 -3.46 13.44
N LYS A 51 -32.35 -4.56 13.85
CA LYS A 51 -32.48 -5.16 15.19
C LYS A 51 -31.41 -4.73 16.18
N GLU A 52 -30.24 -4.34 15.69
CA GLU A 52 -29.11 -4.03 16.55
C GLU A 52 -28.70 -2.57 16.38
N PHE A 53 -28.45 -1.92 17.51
CA PHE A 53 -27.90 -0.57 17.57
C PHE A 53 -26.42 -0.66 17.87
N VAL A 54 -25.63 -0.09 16.97
CA VAL A 54 -24.18 -0.04 17.07
C VAL A 54 -23.75 1.38 17.44
N THR A 55 -22.90 1.50 18.45
CA THR A 55 -22.27 2.78 18.79
C THR A 55 -21.16 3.11 17.79
N PRO A 56 -20.92 4.40 17.49
CA PRO A 56 -19.88 4.81 16.56
C PRO A 56 -18.48 4.43 17.05
N GLU A 57 -18.28 4.35 18.37
CA GLU A 57 -17.05 3.86 18.99
C GLU A 57 -16.84 2.37 18.69
N TYR A 58 -17.89 1.55 18.86
CA TYR A 58 -17.84 0.13 18.54
C TYR A 58 -17.55 -0.10 17.05
N LEU A 59 -18.25 0.63 16.17
CA LEU A 59 -17.99 0.57 14.73
C LEU A 59 -16.54 0.92 14.39
N THR A 60 -15.96 1.91 15.06
CA THR A 60 -14.56 2.28 14.84
C THR A 60 -13.60 1.16 15.26
N GLN A 61 -13.89 0.48 16.36
CA GLN A 61 -13.10 -0.65 16.84
C GLN A 61 -13.23 -1.87 15.93
N GLU A 62 -14.43 -2.15 15.42
CA GLU A 62 -14.68 -3.22 14.45
C GLU A 62 -13.93 -2.97 13.14
N ILE A 63 -14.01 -1.75 12.58
CA ILE A 63 -13.27 -1.38 11.36
C ILE A 63 -11.76 -1.60 11.56
N ARG A 64 -11.20 -1.21 12.71
CA ARG A 64 -9.78 -1.42 13.02
C ARG A 64 -9.43 -2.90 13.15
N SER A 65 -10.27 -3.68 13.83
CA SER A 65 -10.04 -5.11 14.04
C SER A 65 -10.08 -5.87 12.72
N TYR A 66 -11.07 -5.55 11.87
CA TYR A 66 -11.21 -6.09 10.52
C TYR A 66 -9.99 -5.74 9.65
N LEU A 67 -9.51 -4.50 9.73
CA LEU A 67 -8.31 -4.07 8.99
C LEU A 67 -7.06 -4.85 9.40
N VAL A 68 -6.87 -5.12 10.69
CA VAL A 68 -5.74 -5.93 11.20
C VAL A 68 -5.86 -7.38 10.75
N GLN A 69 -7.06 -7.95 10.77
CA GLN A 69 -7.32 -9.32 10.33
C GLN A 69 -7.02 -9.53 8.83
N HIS A 70 -7.24 -8.50 8.01
CA HIS A 70 -7.02 -8.52 6.56
C HIS A 70 -5.68 -7.90 6.13
N ASN A 71 -4.65 -8.00 6.97
CA ASN A 71 -3.28 -7.55 6.66
C ASN A 71 -3.17 -6.07 6.23
N GLY A 72 -4.12 -5.23 6.61
CA GLY A 72 -4.02 -3.78 6.43
C GLY A 72 -4.58 -3.21 5.13
N ARG A 73 -5.21 -3.99 4.25
CA ARG A 73 -5.96 -3.48 3.07
C ARG A 73 -7.32 -4.16 3.00
N VAL A 74 -8.38 -3.35 2.94
CA VAL A 74 -9.76 -3.84 2.92
C VAL A 74 -10.63 -2.99 2.01
N ASN A 75 -11.50 -3.62 1.22
CA ASN A 75 -12.54 -2.91 0.50
C ASN A 75 -13.69 -2.50 1.45
N VAL A 76 -14.05 -1.22 1.46
CA VAL A 76 -15.03 -0.67 2.39
C VAL A 76 -16.44 -1.26 2.19
N VAL A 77 -16.81 -1.60 0.95
CA VAL A 77 -18.13 -2.18 0.63
C VAL A 77 -18.21 -3.64 1.10
N GLU A 78 -17.14 -4.41 0.88
CA GLU A 78 -17.04 -5.78 1.38
C GLU A 78 -17.04 -5.82 2.90
N MET A 79 -16.29 -4.89 3.54
CA MET A 79 -16.29 -4.74 5.00
C MET A 79 -17.68 -4.43 5.54
N ALA A 80 -18.41 -3.50 4.91
CA ALA A 80 -19.77 -3.17 5.33
C ALA A 80 -20.70 -4.38 5.23
N THR A 81 -20.54 -5.20 4.19
CA THR A 81 -21.31 -6.43 3.99
C THR A 81 -20.98 -7.47 5.07
N SER A 82 -19.69 -7.71 5.36
CA SER A 82 -19.24 -8.62 6.42
C SER A 82 -19.70 -8.19 7.81
N LEU A 83 -19.75 -6.88 8.07
CA LEU A 83 -20.25 -6.32 9.33
C LEU A 83 -21.78 -6.28 9.40
N GLY A 84 -22.51 -6.57 8.32
CA GLY A 84 -23.97 -6.47 8.28
C GLY A 84 -24.50 -5.04 8.44
N MET A 85 -23.72 -4.04 8.02
CA MET A 85 -24.04 -2.62 8.17
C MET A 85 -24.27 -1.94 6.82
N ASN A 86 -24.98 -0.80 6.84
CA ASN A 86 -25.16 0.00 5.64
C ASN A 86 -23.80 0.54 5.14
N PRO A 87 -23.42 0.28 3.87
CA PRO A 87 -22.16 0.78 3.29
C PRO A 87 -21.98 2.29 3.40
N ASP A 88 -23.06 3.09 3.33
CA ASP A 88 -22.97 4.55 3.44
C ASP A 88 -22.51 4.99 4.85
N THR A 89 -22.99 4.28 5.87
CA THR A 89 -22.65 4.57 7.27
C THR A 89 -21.19 4.18 7.54
N VAL A 90 -20.76 3.03 7.03
CA VAL A 90 -19.38 2.55 7.16
C VAL A 90 -18.41 3.44 6.40
N THR A 91 -18.77 3.89 5.19
CA THR A 91 -17.97 4.81 4.38
C THR A 91 -17.79 6.15 5.09
N SER A 92 -18.88 6.75 5.55
CA SER A 92 -18.84 8.02 6.30
C SER A 92 -17.96 7.92 7.54
N LYS A 93 -18.03 6.80 8.26
CA LYS A 93 -17.21 6.56 9.46
C LYS A 93 -15.74 6.34 9.12
N THR A 94 -15.46 5.65 8.03
CA THR A 94 -14.10 5.41 7.54
C THR A 94 -13.43 6.71 7.13
N GLU A 95 -14.14 7.60 6.42
CA GLU A 95 -13.65 8.94 6.07
C GLU A 95 -13.35 9.80 7.31
N GLU A 96 -14.20 9.73 8.34
CA GLU A 96 -13.96 10.38 9.62
C GLU A 96 -12.69 9.83 10.29
N LEU A 97 -12.49 8.51 10.23
CA LEU A 97 -11.34 7.83 10.82
C LEU A 97 -10.03 8.19 10.12
N VAL A 98 -10.04 8.28 8.79
CA VAL A 98 -8.90 8.73 7.96
C VAL A 98 -8.56 10.19 8.27
N ARG A 99 -9.55 11.06 8.43
CA ARG A 99 -9.32 12.46 8.85
C ARG A 99 -8.66 12.57 10.23
N LYS A 100 -8.99 11.66 11.14
CA LYS A 100 -8.43 11.62 12.51
C LYS A 100 -7.06 10.94 12.58
N SER A 101 -6.78 10.00 11.68
CA SER A 101 -5.63 9.10 11.79
C SER A 101 -4.77 9.17 10.53
N LYS A 102 -3.55 9.70 10.65
CA LYS A 102 -2.58 9.77 9.53
C LYS A 102 -2.10 8.40 9.03
N HIS A 103 -2.32 7.35 9.81
CA HIS A 103 -1.89 5.98 9.51
C HIS A 103 -2.84 5.22 8.58
N LEU A 104 -3.95 5.84 8.18
CA LEU A 104 -4.95 5.26 7.30
C LEU A 104 -5.12 6.15 6.08
N GLN A 105 -5.25 5.54 4.92
CA GLN A 105 -5.54 6.21 3.67
C GLN A 105 -6.71 5.51 2.98
N LEU A 106 -7.60 6.30 2.39
CA LEU A 106 -8.67 5.81 1.55
C LEU A 106 -8.27 6.03 0.10
N ILE A 107 -8.14 4.95 -0.66
CA ILE A 107 -7.77 4.98 -2.08
C ILE A 107 -8.94 4.38 -2.86
N GLY A 108 -9.77 5.25 -3.45
CA GLY A 108 -11.01 4.82 -4.07
C GLY A 108 -11.95 4.19 -3.03
N VAL A 109 -12.15 2.88 -3.13
CA VAL A 109 -13.02 2.09 -2.24
C VAL A 109 -12.22 1.28 -1.21
N ASP A 110 -10.88 1.31 -1.30
CA ASP A 110 -10.02 0.53 -0.42
C ASP A 110 -9.51 1.39 0.75
N LEU A 111 -9.74 0.89 1.97
CA LEU A 111 -9.12 1.39 3.19
C LEU A 111 -7.78 0.68 3.39
N ILE A 112 -6.70 1.46 3.39
CA ILE A 112 -5.33 0.96 3.47
C ILE A 112 -4.64 1.55 4.69
N SER A 113 -3.96 0.70 5.45
CA SER A 113 -3.14 1.09 6.58
C SER A 113 -1.68 1.32 6.21
N SER A 114 -1.01 2.16 7.00
CA SER A 114 0.44 2.33 6.94
C SER A 114 1.22 1.02 7.13
N PHE A 115 0.65 0.04 7.84
CA PHE A 115 1.25 -1.30 7.97
C PHE A 115 1.36 -1.98 6.61
N TYR A 116 0.31 -1.94 5.79
CA TYR A 116 0.33 -2.50 4.43
C TYR A 116 1.39 -1.81 3.55
N PHE A 117 1.48 -0.48 3.62
CA PHE A 117 2.52 0.26 2.90
C PHE A 117 3.93 -0.08 3.39
N ASN A 118 4.13 -0.31 4.69
CA ASN A 118 5.42 -0.78 5.22
C ASN A 118 5.80 -2.15 4.64
N THR A 119 4.85 -3.09 4.62
CA THR A 119 5.06 -4.43 4.07
C THR A 119 5.41 -4.37 2.59
N ILE A 120 4.63 -3.63 1.79
CA ILE A 120 4.93 -3.44 0.37
C ILE A 120 6.29 -2.78 0.19
N ALA A 121 6.61 -1.74 0.96
CA ALA A 121 7.90 -1.06 0.82
C ALA A 121 9.08 -2.01 1.10
N GLN A 122 8.93 -2.91 2.06
CA GLN A 122 9.94 -3.94 2.35
C GLN A 122 10.04 -4.95 1.19
N GLU A 123 8.92 -5.47 0.69
CA GLU A 123 8.94 -6.37 -0.48
C GLU A 123 9.55 -5.70 -1.72
N ILE A 124 9.24 -4.42 -1.96
CA ILE A 124 9.84 -3.64 -3.06
C ILE A 124 11.35 -3.52 -2.85
N ALA A 125 11.80 -3.27 -1.62
CA ALA A 125 13.23 -3.19 -1.32
C ALA A 125 13.95 -4.52 -1.57
N GLU A 126 13.38 -5.64 -1.14
CA GLU A 126 13.92 -6.98 -1.37
C GLU A 126 13.99 -7.31 -2.88
N LEU A 127 12.92 -7.08 -3.63
CA LEU A 127 12.90 -7.28 -5.08
C LEU A 127 13.89 -6.37 -5.81
N LEU A 128 14.06 -5.16 -5.31
CA LEU A 128 14.99 -4.19 -5.87
C LEU A 128 16.44 -4.59 -5.60
N GLU A 129 16.73 -5.16 -4.44
CA GLU A 129 18.06 -5.70 -4.12
C GLU A 129 18.40 -6.91 -5.02
N GLU A 130 17.43 -7.80 -5.24
CA GLU A 130 17.60 -8.97 -6.11
C GLU A 130 17.80 -8.60 -7.59
N ARG A 131 16.98 -7.69 -8.13
CA ARG A 131 16.97 -7.38 -9.57
C ARG A 131 17.81 -6.15 -9.93
N GLY A 132 18.08 -5.26 -8.99
CA GLY A 132 18.79 -3.98 -9.18
C GLY A 132 17.96 -2.87 -9.83
N GLN A 133 16.93 -3.22 -10.61
CA GLN A 133 15.96 -2.29 -11.18
C GLN A 133 14.56 -2.88 -11.23
N LEU A 134 13.54 -2.03 -11.09
CA LEU A 134 12.12 -2.40 -11.14
C LEU A 134 11.30 -1.33 -11.87
N GLY A 135 10.37 -1.75 -12.73
CA GLY A 135 9.44 -0.82 -13.39
C GLY A 135 8.25 -0.49 -12.49
N LEU A 136 7.88 0.80 -12.39
CA LEU A 136 6.70 1.21 -11.61
C LEU A 136 5.41 0.56 -12.13
N GLY A 137 5.29 0.36 -13.45
CA GLY A 137 4.13 -0.31 -14.06
C GLY A 137 3.97 -1.77 -13.60
N GLU A 138 5.08 -2.50 -13.44
CA GLU A 138 5.08 -3.87 -12.89
C GLU A 138 4.58 -3.86 -11.44
N LEU A 139 5.05 -2.90 -10.64
CA LEU A 139 4.62 -2.74 -9.24
C LEU A 139 3.14 -2.36 -9.14
N CYS A 140 2.65 -1.47 -10.01
CA CYS A 140 1.24 -1.12 -10.07
C CYS A 140 0.35 -2.33 -10.37
N GLN A 141 0.77 -3.18 -11.30
CA GLN A 141 0.04 -4.41 -11.63
C GLN A 141 0.10 -5.43 -10.48
N LYS A 142 1.28 -5.62 -9.87
CA LYS A 142 1.46 -6.56 -8.77
C LYS A 142 0.61 -6.20 -7.55
N TYR A 143 0.58 -4.91 -7.18
CA TYR A 143 -0.10 -4.45 -5.97
C TYR A 143 -1.50 -3.91 -6.22
N SER A 144 -1.96 -3.80 -7.48
CA SER A 144 -3.25 -3.19 -7.83
C SER A 144 -3.47 -1.84 -7.16
N LEU A 145 -2.44 -0.98 -7.21
CA LEU A 145 -2.43 0.37 -6.66
C LEU A 145 -2.18 1.40 -7.76
N PRO A 146 -2.76 2.61 -7.67
CA PRO A 146 -2.48 3.69 -8.61
C PRO A 146 -1.00 4.08 -8.61
N ALA A 147 -0.47 4.43 -9.79
CA ALA A 147 0.93 4.80 -9.96
C ALA A 147 1.33 6.01 -9.12
N ASP A 148 0.43 6.98 -8.92
CA ASP A 148 0.70 8.18 -8.13
C ASP A 148 0.89 7.86 -6.64
N VAL A 149 0.09 6.92 -6.12
CA VAL A 149 0.21 6.45 -4.73
C VAL A 149 1.54 5.73 -4.54
N LEU A 150 1.86 4.77 -5.40
CA LEU A 150 3.12 4.04 -5.31
C LEU A 150 4.32 4.97 -5.49
N ARG A 151 4.27 5.93 -6.42
CA ARG A 151 5.32 6.94 -6.59
C ARG A 151 5.51 7.73 -5.31
N HIS A 152 4.43 8.24 -4.73
CA HIS A 152 4.49 9.04 -3.50
C HIS A 152 5.09 8.23 -2.35
N GLU A 153 4.68 6.97 -2.20
CA GLU A 153 5.13 6.11 -1.11
C GLU A 153 6.62 5.72 -1.27
N ILE A 154 7.05 5.43 -2.50
CA ILE A 154 8.47 5.17 -2.81
C ILE A 154 9.33 6.40 -2.54
N GLN A 155 8.88 7.60 -2.96
CA GLN A 155 9.61 8.85 -2.73
C GLN A 155 9.69 9.20 -1.23
N THR A 156 8.61 8.97 -0.48
CA THR A 156 8.55 9.23 0.96
C THR A 156 9.49 8.33 1.74
N ARG A 157 9.70 7.09 1.26
CA ARG A 157 10.54 6.06 1.91
C ARG A 157 11.92 5.91 1.29
N HIS A 158 12.26 6.78 0.35
CA HIS A 158 13.57 6.83 -0.26
C HIS A 158 14.64 7.09 0.82
N GLY A 159 15.68 6.26 0.85
CA GLY A 159 16.79 6.37 1.80
C GLY A 159 16.51 5.87 3.22
N THR A 160 15.29 5.41 3.52
CA THR A 160 14.99 4.72 4.79
C THR A 160 14.81 3.23 4.56
N SER A 161 13.70 2.84 3.90
CA SER A 161 13.41 1.43 3.57
C SER A 161 13.83 1.07 2.15
N ILE A 162 13.71 2.02 1.20
CA ILE A 162 14.02 1.78 -0.22
C ILE A 162 15.26 2.58 -0.59
N GLN A 163 16.35 1.90 -0.94
CA GLN A 163 17.61 2.54 -1.34
C GLN A 163 17.68 2.85 -2.86
N GLY A 164 16.59 2.63 -3.60
CA GLY A 164 16.49 2.92 -5.02
C GLY A 164 15.99 4.32 -5.34
N GLU A 165 16.54 4.92 -6.38
CA GLU A 165 16.08 6.20 -6.93
C GLU A 165 15.07 5.95 -8.07
N LEU A 166 13.95 6.68 -8.05
CA LEU A 166 12.95 6.63 -9.12
C LEU A 166 13.36 7.58 -10.26
N ARG A 167 13.67 7.02 -11.42
CA ARG A 167 14.06 7.77 -12.63
C ARG A 167 12.85 8.30 -13.39
N GLU A 168 13.11 9.22 -14.34
CA GLU A 168 12.08 9.83 -15.20
C GLU A 168 11.29 8.82 -16.03
N ASN A 169 11.92 7.70 -16.42
CA ASN A 169 11.28 6.60 -17.13
C ASN A 169 10.41 5.69 -16.21
N ASN A 170 10.10 6.13 -14.99
CA ASN A 170 9.37 5.38 -13.98
C ASN A 170 10.02 4.04 -13.61
N THR A 171 11.35 3.97 -13.70
CA THR A 171 12.12 2.81 -13.24
C THR A 171 12.81 3.13 -11.93
N LEU A 172 12.57 2.31 -10.92
CA LEU A 172 13.25 2.35 -9.64
C LEU A 172 14.57 1.59 -9.78
N THR A 173 15.69 2.26 -9.53
CA THR A 173 17.03 1.69 -9.76
C THR A 173 17.93 1.90 -8.54
N THR A 174 18.69 0.89 -8.13
CA THR A 174 19.68 1.06 -7.06
C THR A 174 20.92 1.81 -7.54
N PRO A 175 21.58 2.59 -6.67
CA PRO A 175 22.82 3.28 -7.02
C PRO A 175 23.93 2.29 -7.41
N ASP A 176 23.98 1.11 -6.78
CA ASP A 176 24.98 0.10 -7.09
C ASP A 176 24.74 -0.56 -8.45
N PHE A 177 23.49 -0.84 -8.81
CA PHE A 177 23.14 -1.31 -10.15
C PHE A 177 23.55 -0.28 -11.21
N PHE A 178 23.22 0.99 -10.97
CA PHE A 178 23.56 2.08 -11.88
C PHE A 178 25.08 2.19 -12.08
N ARG A 179 25.86 2.20 -10.98
CA ARG A 179 27.34 2.22 -11.03
C ARG A 179 27.90 1.02 -11.78
N ARG A 180 27.31 -0.17 -11.58
CA ARG A 180 27.73 -1.38 -12.28
C ARG A 180 27.53 -1.26 -13.79
N VAL A 181 26.34 -0.82 -14.22
CA VAL A 181 26.05 -0.56 -15.65
C VAL A 181 27.04 0.45 -16.21
N GLU A 182 27.25 1.56 -15.51
CA GLU A 182 28.17 2.62 -15.93
C GLU A 182 29.61 2.12 -16.07
N CYS A 183 30.12 1.34 -15.11
CA CYS A 183 31.47 0.78 -15.16
C CYS A 183 31.65 -0.19 -16.33
N VAL A 184 30.66 -1.06 -16.58
CA VAL A 184 30.67 -2.00 -17.71
C VAL A 184 30.70 -1.23 -19.04
N VAL A 185 29.79 -0.28 -19.21
CA VAL A 185 29.70 0.53 -20.43
C VAL A 185 30.99 1.32 -20.65
N ARG A 186 31.49 2.00 -19.61
CA ARG A 186 32.74 2.76 -19.68
C ARG A 186 33.92 1.88 -20.07
N GLY A 187 34.10 0.74 -19.40
CA GLY A 187 35.18 -0.20 -19.69
C GLY A 187 35.13 -0.71 -21.13
N SER A 188 33.94 -1.11 -21.59
CA SER A 188 33.76 -1.63 -22.95
C SER A 188 33.94 -0.56 -24.03
N CYS A 189 33.39 0.64 -23.83
CA CYS A 189 33.56 1.75 -24.78
C CYS A 189 35.01 2.24 -24.85
N LEU A 190 35.74 2.28 -23.74
CA LEU A 190 37.16 2.67 -23.74
C LEU A 190 38.07 1.61 -24.37
N ALA A 191 37.74 0.33 -24.24
CA ALA A 191 38.46 -0.77 -24.86
C ALA A 191 38.10 -0.97 -26.34
N ALA A 192 36.96 -0.43 -26.79
CA ALA A 192 36.49 -0.61 -28.16
C ALA A 192 37.44 0.05 -29.16
N CYS A 193 37.94 -0.76 -30.10
CA CYS A 193 38.73 -0.31 -31.25
C CYS A 193 37.93 -0.30 -32.56
N HIS A 194 36.71 -0.82 -32.53
CA HIS A 194 35.78 -0.94 -33.66
C HIS A 194 34.37 -0.53 -33.21
N PRO A 195 33.44 -0.22 -34.14
CA PRO A 195 32.05 0.04 -33.81
C PRO A 195 31.44 -1.06 -32.95
N LEU A 196 30.84 -0.67 -31.82
CA LEU A 196 30.30 -1.55 -30.79
C LEU A 196 28.79 -1.38 -30.70
N SER A 197 28.04 -2.47 -30.87
CA SER A 197 26.60 -2.50 -30.64
C SER A 197 26.29 -2.47 -29.14
N LEU A 198 25.57 -1.43 -28.68
CA LEU A 198 25.16 -1.31 -27.29
C LEU A 198 24.12 -2.38 -26.90
N HIS A 199 23.33 -2.86 -27.86
CA HIS A 199 22.41 -3.97 -27.61
C HIS A 199 23.16 -5.28 -27.36
N THR A 200 24.18 -5.56 -28.17
CA THR A 200 25.02 -6.76 -27.99
C THR A 200 25.80 -6.69 -26.69
N LEU A 201 26.23 -5.49 -26.29
CA LEU A 201 26.82 -5.26 -24.97
C LEU A 201 25.81 -5.56 -23.85
N ALA A 202 24.59 -5.04 -23.96
CA ALA A 202 23.54 -5.27 -22.98
C ALA A 202 23.25 -6.77 -22.82
N ASP A 203 23.11 -7.50 -23.93
CA ASP A 203 22.92 -8.96 -23.93
C ASP A 203 24.09 -9.70 -23.28
N LEU A 204 25.33 -9.33 -23.63
CA LEU A 204 26.54 -10.00 -23.12
C LEU A 204 26.66 -9.91 -21.60
N PHE A 205 26.29 -8.77 -21.02
CA PHE A 205 26.37 -8.51 -19.59
C PHE A 205 25.05 -8.75 -18.84
N ASN A 206 24.01 -9.26 -19.53
CA ASN A 206 22.64 -9.39 -19.01
C ASN A 206 22.13 -8.09 -18.37
N LEU A 207 22.38 -6.97 -19.04
CA LEU A 207 21.96 -5.64 -18.62
C LEU A 207 20.79 -5.14 -19.47
N PRO A 208 19.98 -4.20 -18.96
CA PRO A 208 18.88 -3.61 -19.70
C PRO A 208 19.41 -2.66 -20.77
N SER A 209 18.96 -2.84 -22.02
CA SER A 209 19.42 -2.05 -23.17
C SER A 209 19.19 -0.55 -23.00
N ASP A 210 18.07 -0.15 -22.36
CA ASP A 210 17.77 1.25 -22.06
C ASP A 210 18.82 1.85 -21.13
N SER A 211 19.09 1.18 -19.99
CA SER A 211 20.10 1.62 -19.02
C SER A 211 21.50 1.72 -19.62
N VAL A 212 21.87 0.78 -20.49
CA VAL A 212 23.16 0.78 -21.20
C VAL A 212 23.26 1.97 -22.17
N CYS A 213 22.22 2.23 -22.94
CA CYS A 213 22.16 3.35 -23.88
C CYS A 213 22.19 4.71 -23.16
N THR A 214 21.43 4.85 -22.07
CA THR A 214 21.45 6.07 -21.24
C THR A 214 22.82 6.29 -20.62
N ALA A 215 23.43 5.26 -20.03
CA ALA A 215 24.76 5.34 -19.44
C ALA A 215 25.83 5.73 -20.48
N ALA A 216 25.80 5.12 -21.68
CA ALA A 216 26.72 5.47 -22.76
C ALA A 216 26.58 6.94 -23.19
N THR A 217 25.33 7.41 -23.31
CA THR A 217 25.02 8.79 -23.69
C THR A 217 25.47 9.79 -22.61
N ASP A 218 25.30 9.45 -21.34
CA ASP A 218 25.73 10.26 -20.20
C ASP A 218 27.26 10.33 -20.09
N LEU A 219 27.96 9.22 -20.33
CA LEU A 219 29.43 9.18 -20.34
C LEU A 219 30.00 10.00 -21.51
N LEU A 220 29.36 9.96 -22.68
CA LEU A 220 29.75 10.76 -23.83
C LEU A 220 29.55 12.25 -23.57
N ARG A 221 28.41 12.63 -22.96
CA ARG A 221 28.16 14.02 -22.52
C ARG A 221 29.18 14.51 -21.50
N ARG A 222 29.64 13.64 -20.59
CA ARG A 222 30.68 13.96 -19.59
C ARG A 222 32.09 13.98 -20.16
N GLY A 223 32.28 13.57 -21.43
CA GLY A 223 33.60 13.49 -22.05
C GLY A 223 34.47 12.34 -21.52
N GLU A 224 33.88 11.38 -20.79
CA GLU A 224 34.61 10.23 -20.24
C GLU A 224 34.87 9.15 -21.30
N ILE A 225 34.09 9.15 -22.38
CA ILE A 225 34.30 8.33 -23.57
C ILE A 225 34.34 9.22 -24.81
N SER A 226 35.20 8.89 -25.77
CA SER A 226 35.37 9.65 -27.01
C SER A 226 34.89 8.84 -28.20
N GLY A 227 33.85 9.32 -28.87
CA GLY A 227 33.28 8.67 -30.03
C GLY A 227 31.96 9.31 -30.46
N LYS A 228 31.22 8.61 -31.31
CA LYS A 228 29.86 8.97 -31.72
C LYS A 228 28.92 7.80 -31.48
N ILE A 229 27.75 8.07 -30.93
CA ILE A 229 26.67 7.09 -30.83
C ILE A 229 25.69 7.37 -31.98
N SER A 230 25.37 6.36 -32.77
CA SER A 230 24.40 6.44 -33.85
C SER A 230 23.58 5.15 -33.92
N SER A 231 22.25 5.27 -33.80
CA SER A 231 21.32 4.14 -33.85
C SER A 231 21.68 2.96 -32.94
N GLY A 232 22.15 3.25 -31.71
CA GLY A 232 22.54 2.21 -30.74
C GLY A 232 23.91 1.58 -30.97
N ILE A 233 24.71 2.12 -31.91
CA ILE A 233 26.09 1.72 -32.15
C ILE A 233 27.02 2.83 -31.65
N PHE A 234 27.96 2.48 -30.79
CA PHE A 234 29.04 3.36 -30.36
C PHE A 234 30.25 3.18 -31.28
N THR A 235 30.65 4.23 -31.98
CA THR A 235 31.86 4.27 -32.81
C THR A 235 32.94 5.06 -32.09
N PRO A 236 34.05 4.42 -31.65
CA PRO A 236 35.14 5.09 -30.96
C PRO A 236 35.84 6.13 -31.85
N SER A 237 36.31 7.25 -31.28
CA SER A 237 37.03 8.28 -32.03
C SER A 237 38.27 7.74 -32.75
N ARG A 238 39.03 6.86 -32.08
CA ARG A 238 40.22 6.22 -32.66
C ARG A 238 39.92 5.49 -33.98
N TYR A 239 38.75 4.87 -34.07
CA TYR A 239 38.33 4.20 -35.29
C TYR A 239 37.96 5.19 -36.41
N LEU A 240 37.32 6.32 -36.05
CA LEU A 240 36.97 7.37 -37.00
C LEU A 240 38.22 8.03 -37.58
N ASP A 241 39.23 8.31 -36.75
CA ASP A 241 40.47 8.96 -37.17
C ASP A 241 41.20 8.10 -38.23
N HIS A 242 41.25 6.79 -38.04
CA HIS A 242 41.82 5.83 -38.99
C HIS A 242 41.03 5.66 -40.30
N GLN A 243 39.79 6.12 -40.40
CA GLN A 243 39.02 6.12 -41.65
C GLN A 243 39.20 7.40 -42.48
N THR A 244 39.76 8.45 -41.88
CA THR A 244 40.00 9.75 -42.54
C THR A 244 41.41 9.94 -43.07
N ASP A 245 42.34 9.04 -42.73
CA ASP A 245 43.67 8.90 -43.34
C ASP A 245 43.64 7.95 -44.54
#